data_AF-A0A167CWR8-F1
#
_entry.id   AF-A0A167CWR8-F1
#
_cell.length_a   1.000
_cell.length_b   1.000
_cell.length_c   1.000
_cell.angle_alpha   90.00
_cell.angle_beta   90.00
_cell.angle_gamma   90.00
#
_symmetry.space_group_name_H-M   'P 1'
#
loop_
_entity.id
_entity.type
_entity.pdbx_description
1 polymer ?
#
loop_
_entity_poly.entity_id
_entity_poly.type
_entity_poly.pdbx_seq_one_letter_code
_entity_poly.pdbx_strand_id
1 'polypeptide(L)'
;MIPGSSTRAFLASARRVGAVNACVCGARVAVGGAGVRGYSVGGKVFGFIRDTLGFDPPPPEGFPTPENRFHPWDSSPSQDIRTRAAFIKARGKCPVTGKNINFTCPKSGIPTHHDEEAWKMDTDYHKNEVWKILRKVNTYEHDLRSGREFPEFDFPGTQQSEAVVNFLNWDTFLYTRDFYSMDSEFHMAAVTKMLSYPITMASILSLYSPYSLKPKGPLTLEGLKSLAALRYTLFPQDRTRSWQDRPMRFFILGARAESQLPAHAWKQLSFLLPDTKFEIVFIGPEAVFDRQKRLYVTSHKKITKRIDREMSLSFCTDYFHVLNDMQDFMPYDPYLDCFFLFHPGLGAPEAMNQWEKSVPGLLETKCAIFVTGFHKADSQRDWDWLHNKFGDKLDVLLEPSTNIFGSTKWELNDLAPTETYQFNQQLFGFRGKRYHAIRQ
;
A
#
# COMPACT_ATOMS: atom_id res chain seq x y z
N MET A 1 37.98 16.38 19.00
CA MET A 1 38.05 16.78 17.57
C MET A 1 37.70 15.56 16.74
N ILE A 2 36.46 15.45 16.27
CA ILE A 2 35.94 14.29 15.53
C ILE A 2 35.02 14.87 14.42
N PRO A 3 35.11 14.42 13.15
CA PRO A 3 34.57 15.17 12.02
C PRO A 3 33.08 14.86 11.79
N GLY A 4 32.24 15.89 11.90
CA GLY A 4 30.78 15.83 11.78
C GLY A 4 30.20 16.24 10.43
N SER A 5 30.86 15.91 9.30
CA SER A 5 30.45 16.44 7.97
C SER A 5 29.84 15.43 6.99
N SER A 6 29.92 14.10 7.21
CA SER A 6 29.44 13.12 6.21
C SER A 6 27.96 12.71 6.36
N THR A 7 27.38 12.82 7.57
CA THR A 7 26.01 12.36 7.88
C THR A 7 24.90 13.28 7.35
N ARG A 8 25.20 14.57 7.11
CA ARG A 8 24.23 15.53 6.52
C ARG A 8 23.99 15.29 5.01
N ALA A 9 24.96 14.70 4.30
CA ALA A 9 24.82 14.39 2.87
C ALA A 9 23.92 13.15 2.62
N PHE A 10 23.87 12.23 3.59
CA PHE A 10 23.08 10.99 3.54
C PHE A 10 21.56 11.27 3.50
N LEU A 11 21.10 12.29 4.24
CA LEU A 11 19.68 12.66 4.38
C LEU A 11 19.16 13.62 3.30
N ALA A 12 20.02 14.45 2.69
CA ALA A 12 19.62 15.23 1.49
C ALA A 12 19.43 14.32 0.26
N SER A 13 20.14 13.19 0.27
CA SER A 13 20.07 12.11 -0.71
C SER A 13 18.76 11.34 -0.61
N ALA A 14 18.40 10.83 0.58
CA ALA A 14 17.15 10.08 0.79
C ALA A 14 15.90 10.95 0.56
N ARG A 15 15.94 12.24 0.92
CA ARG A 15 14.86 13.22 0.64
C ARG A 15 14.59 13.45 -0.85
N ARG A 16 15.54 13.18 -1.76
CA ARG A 16 15.33 13.29 -3.21
C ARG A 16 14.90 11.98 -3.86
N VAL A 17 15.21 10.84 -3.26
CA VAL A 17 15.02 9.52 -3.91
C VAL A 17 13.56 9.05 -3.82
N GLY A 18 12.88 9.33 -2.70
CA GLY A 18 11.44 9.07 -2.56
C GLY A 18 10.55 9.94 -3.48
N ALA A 19 11.07 11.05 -4.00
CA ALA A 19 10.34 11.94 -4.92
C ALA A 19 10.42 11.53 -6.40
N VAL A 20 11.33 10.61 -6.76
CA VAL A 20 11.58 10.25 -8.17
C VAL A 20 10.76 9.05 -8.64
N ASN A 21 10.19 8.24 -7.73
CA ASN A 21 9.46 7.01 -8.11
C ASN A 21 7.93 7.13 -8.12
N ALA A 22 7.42 8.36 -8.17
CA ALA A 22 6.02 8.67 -8.43
C ALA A 22 5.73 8.90 -9.92
N CYS A 23 6.37 8.14 -10.82
CA CYS A 23 5.95 8.11 -12.22
C CYS A 23 4.77 7.13 -12.34
N VAL A 24 3.59 7.56 -11.87
CA VAL A 24 2.33 7.00 -12.36
C VAL A 24 2.31 7.36 -13.84
N CYS A 25 2.64 6.39 -14.70
CA CYS A 25 2.49 6.54 -16.14
C CYS A 25 1.08 7.06 -16.42
N GLY A 26 0.99 8.26 -16.98
CA GLY A 26 -0.23 8.78 -17.53
C GLY A 26 -0.60 7.96 -18.77
N ALA A 27 -1.23 6.81 -18.55
CA ALA A 27 -1.98 6.15 -19.62
C ALA A 27 -3.05 7.15 -20.09
N ARG A 28 -2.93 7.61 -21.34
CA ARG A 28 -4.01 8.33 -22.01
C ARG A 28 -5.17 7.33 -22.15
N VAL A 29 -6.16 7.45 -21.26
CA VAL A 29 -7.46 6.80 -21.47
C VAL A 29 -8.12 7.53 -22.63
N ALA A 30 -8.06 6.95 -23.82
CA ALA A 30 -8.85 7.41 -24.95
C ALA A 30 -10.32 7.07 -24.65
N VAL A 31 -11.14 8.10 -24.43
CA VAL A 31 -12.59 7.95 -24.34
C VAL A 31 -13.12 7.77 -25.76
N GLY A 32 -13.20 6.51 -26.20
CA GLY A 32 -13.83 6.11 -27.45
C GLY A 32 -15.16 5.42 -27.16
N GLY A 33 -16.27 6.04 -27.59
CA GLY A 33 -17.60 5.47 -27.46
C GLY A 33 -17.89 4.34 -28.45
N ALA A 34 -18.73 3.42 -27.98
CA ALA A 34 -19.56 2.46 -28.72
C ALA A 34 -18.90 1.21 -29.34
N GLY A 35 -19.29 0.04 -28.82
CA GLY A 35 -19.09 -1.26 -29.42
C GLY A 35 -19.27 -2.42 -28.44
N VAL A 36 -20.50 -2.68 -27.98
CA VAL A 36 -20.84 -3.83 -27.14
C VAL A 36 -20.54 -5.13 -27.91
N ARG A 37 -19.50 -5.87 -27.50
CA ARG A 37 -19.33 -7.29 -27.85
C ARG A 37 -19.44 -8.10 -26.57
N GLY A 38 -20.60 -8.71 -26.38
CA GLY A 38 -20.83 -9.66 -25.30
C GLY A 38 -20.01 -10.93 -25.52
N TYR A 39 -19.20 -11.31 -24.53
CA TYR A 39 -18.59 -12.63 -24.46
C TYR A 39 -19.41 -13.49 -23.49
N SER A 40 -19.92 -14.59 -24.02
CA SER A 40 -20.72 -15.60 -23.33
C SER A 40 -19.88 -16.35 -22.28
N VAL A 41 -20.45 -16.49 -21.07
CA VAL A 41 -19.89 -17.21 -19.93
C VAL A 41 -20.25 -18.70 -20.04
N GLY A 42 -19.26 -19.56 -20.24
CA GLY A 42 -19.41 -21.03 -20.20
C GLY A 42 -18.63 -21.63 -19.01
N GLY A 43 -19.31 -22.46 -18.21
CA GLY A 43 -18.89 -22.91 -16.88
C GLY A 43 -17.61 -23.77 -16.76
N LYS A 44 -17.05 -23.74 -15.55
CA LYS A 44 -15.73 -24.25 -15.11
C LYS A 44 -15.43 -25.74 -15.33
N VAL A 45 -16.39 -26.60 -15.68
CA VAL A 45 -16.09 -28.02 -15.98
C VAL A 45 -15.47 -28.17 -17.39
N PHE A 46 -15.70 -27.21 -18.28
CA PHE A 46 -15.14 -27.21 -19.64
C PHE A 46 -13.73 -26.61 -19.76
N GLY A 47 -13.21 -25.94 -18.72
CA GLY A 47 -11.90 -25.28 -18.76
C GLY A 47 -10.73 -26.27 -18.83
N PHE A 48 -10.76 -27.32 -18.02
CA PHE A 48 -9.68 -28.30 -17.94
C PHE A 48 -9.54 -29.17 -19.21
N ILE A 49 -10.67 -29.41 -19.90
CA ILE A 49 -10.71 -30.14 -21.17
C ILE A 49 -10.33 -29.20 -22.34
N ARG A 50 -10.60 -27.90 -22.26
CA ARG A 50 -10.17 -26.92 -23.28
C ARG A 50 -8.66 -26.67 -23.28
N ASP A 51 -8.06 -26.57 -22.10
CA ASP A 51 -6.60 -26.39 -21.94
C ASP A 51 -5.82 -27.58 -22.52
N THR A 52 -6.31 -28.80 -22.28
CA THR A 52 -5.69 -30.03 -22.81
C THR A 52 -5.93 -30.23 -24.31
N LEU A 53 -6.94 -29.56 -24.89
CA LEU A 53 -7.27 -29.63 -26.32
C LEU A 53 -6.76 -28.44 -27.14
N GLY A 54 -6.03 -27.49 -26.54
CA GLY A 54 -5.33 -26.42 -27.27
C GLY A 54 -6.25 -25.43 -27.99
N PHE A 55 -7.47 -25.21 -27.48
CA PHE A 55 -8.46 -24.32 -28.11
C PHE A 55 -8.37 -22.85 -27.68
N ASP A 56 -7.43 -22.50 -26.79
CA ASP A 56 -7.23 -21.10 -26.43
C ASP A 56 -6.37 -20.42 -27.50
N PRO A 57 -6.80 -19.24 -28.01
CA PRO A 57 -6.01 -18.51 -28.98
C PRO A 57 -4.64 -18.20 -28.37
N PRO A 58 -3.55 -18.27 -29.16
CA PRO A 58 -2.23 -17.93 -28.66
C PRO A 58 -2.25 -16.54 -28.01
N PRO A 59 -1.52 -16.32 -26.92
CA PRO A 59 -1.48 -15.04 -26.24
C PRO A 59 -1.16 -13.93 -27.25
N PRO A 60 -1.82 -12.76 -27.17
CA PRO A 60 -1.58 -11.65 -28.10
C PRO A 60 -0.09 -11.31 -28.20
N GLU A 61 0.35 -10.87 -29.39
CA GLU A 61 1.70 -10.33 -29.60
C GLU A 61 1.92 -9.12 -28.68
N GLY A 62 2.53 -9.35 -27.51
CA GLY A 62 2.66 -8.34 -26.46
C GLY A 62 2.30 -8.82 -25.05
N PHE A 63 1.75 -10.03 -24.90
CA PHE A 63 1.47 -10.63 -23.59
C PHE A 63 2.76 -10.69 -22.74
N PRO A 64 2.71 -10.26 -21.47
CA PRO A 64 3.90 -10.18 -20.64
C PRO A 64 4.36 -11.57 -20.19
N THR A 65 5.52 -11.98 -20.68
CA THR A 65 6.23 -13.17 -20.18
C THR A 65 7.53 -12.78 -19.50
N PRO A 66 8.03 -13.58 -18.53
CA PRO A 66 9.29 -13.31 -17.84
C PRO A 66 10.49 -13.20 -18.80
N GLU A 67 10.48 -13.93 -19.91
CA GLU A 67 11.57 -13.93 -20.90
C GLU A 67 11.54 -12.66 -21.75
N ASN A 68 10.35 -12.23 -22.19
CA ASN A 68 10.18 -11.06 -23.05
C ASN A 68 10.47 -9.74 -22.30
N ARG A 69 10.20 -9.70 -21.00
CA ARG A 69 10.35 -8.48 -20.18
C ARG A 69 11.68 -8.40 -19.44
N PHE A 70 12.55 -9.40 -19.57
CA PHE A 70 13.83 -9.41 -18.87
C PHE A 70 14.89 -8.64 -19.65
N HIS A 71 15.31 -7.50 -19.11
CA HIS A 71 16.49 -6.78 -19.58
C HIS A 71 17.39 -6.41 -18.39
N PRO A 72 18.73 -6.53 -18.51
CA PRO A 72 19.63 -5.97 -17.50
C PRO A 72 19.41 -4.46 -17.34
N TRP A 73 19.44 -3.96 -16.12
CA TRP A 73 19.11 -2.57 -15.81
C TRP A 73 20.07 -1.56 -16.46
N ASP A 74 21.33 -1.94 -16.66
CA ASP A 74 22.34 -1.10 -17.32
C ASP A 74 22.04 -0.88 -18.81
N SER A 75 21.55 -1.93 -19.49
CA SER A 75 21.22 -1.92 -20.91
C SER A 75 19.71 -1.88 -21.18
N SER A 76 18.91 -1.58 -20.16
CA SER A 76 17.45 -1.49 -20.25
C SER A 76 17.05 -0.49 -21.32
N PRO A 77 15.96 -0.71 -22.09
CA PRO A 77 15.45 0.27 -23.03
C PRO A 77 14.95 1.56 -22.35
N SER A 78 14.51 1.48 -21.09
CA SER A 78 13.98 2.64 -20.35
C SER A 78 15.08 3.48 -19.69
N GLN A 79 15.07 4.80 -19.95
CA GLN A 79 16.00 5.74 -19.33
C GLN A 79 15.83 5.81 -17.80
N ASP A 80 14.60 5.67 -17.29
CA ASP A 80 14.33 5.74 -15.85
C ASP A 80 14.97 4.58 -15.10
N ILE A 81 14.90 3.36 -15.67
CA ILE A 81 15.53 2.16 -15.10
C ILE A 81 17.05 2.31 -15.11
N ARG A 82 17.65 2.78 -16.22
CA ARG A 82 19.09 3.05 -16.29
C ARG A 82 19.54 4.08 -15.26
N THR A 83 18.74 5.14 -15.07
CA THR A 83 19.02 6.19 -14.08
C THR A 83 18.94 5.64 -12.65
N ARG A 84 17.96 4.78 -12.37
CA ARG A 84 17.84 4.07 -11.09
C ARG A 84 19.01 3.10 -10.86
N ALA A 85 19.47 2.41 -11.91
CA ALA A 85 20.65 1.54 -11.84
C ALA A 85 21.92 2.35 -11.50
N ALA A 86 22.14 3.47 -12.18
CA ALA A 86 23.25 4.37 -11.90
C ALA A 86 23.19 4.93 -10.47
N PHE A 87 21.98 5.23 -9.99
CA PHE A 87 21.74 5.66 -8.62
C PHE A 87 22.14 4.58 -7.60
N ILE A 88 21.72 3.33 -7.82
CA ILE A 88 22.08 2.17 -6.99
C ILE A 88 23.60 1.97 -6.99
N LYS A 89 24.26 2.05 -8.15
CA LYS A 89 25.72 1.91 -8.22
C LYS A 89 26.46 3.00 -7.44
N ALA A 90 25.94 4.23 -7.49
CA ALA A 90 26.56 5.38 -6.83
C ALA A 90 26.39 5.37 -5.31
N ARG A 91 25.21 4.97 -4.78
CA ARG A 91 24.87 5.08 -3.35
C ARG A 91 24.72 3.75 -2.62
N GLY A 92 24.41 2.69 -3.35
CA GLY A 92 24.15 1.37 -2.78
C GLY A 92 25.43 0.70 -2.27
N LYS A 93 25.25 -0.16 -1.28
CA LYS A 93 26.35 -0.89 -0.63
C LYS A 93 26.24 -2.39 -0.89
N CYS A 94 27.37 -3.00 -1.23
CA CYS A 94 27.49 -4.43 -1.40
C CYS A 94 27.30 -5.13 -0.03
N PRO A 95 26.46 -6.17 0.07
CA PRO A 95 26.20 -6.86 1.34
C PRO A 95 27.45 -7.54 1.91
N VAL A 96 28.33 -8.07 1.05
CA VAL A 96 29.53 -8.80 1.47
C VAL A 96 30.70 -7.85 1.77
N THR A 97 30.97 -6.89 0.89
CA THR A 97 32.20 -6.08 0.96
C THR A 97 32.00 -4.70 1.58
N GLY A 98 30.76 -4.23 1.74
CA GLY A 98 30.45 -2.86 2.20
C GLY A 98 30.92 -1.74 1.27
N LYS A 99 31.49 -2.08 0.10
CA LYS A 99 31.89 -1.13 -0.94
C LYS A 99 30.71 -0.79 -1.85
N ASN A 100 30.89 0.18 -2.75
CA ASN A 100 29.84 0.58 -3.69
C ASN A 100 29.54 -0.54 -4.70
N ILE A 101 28.32 -0.57 -5.22
CA ILE A 101 27.88 -1.59 -6.17
C ILE A 101 28.35 -1.22 -7.57
N ASN A 102 29.05 -2.13 -8.26
CA ASN A 102 29.49 -1.94 -9.64
C ASN A 102 29.06 -3.09 -10.57
N PHE A 103 28.88 -4.29 -10.01
CA PHE A 103 28.55 -5.50 -10.73
C PHE A 103 27.04 -5.76 -10.82
N THR A 104 26.59 -5.99 -12.04
CA THR A 104 25.19 -6.35 -12.36
C THR A 104 25.05 -7.86 -12.42
N CYS A 105 24.14 -8.40 -11.60
CA CYS A 105 23.96 -9.84 -11.51
C CYS A 105 23.37 -10.38 -12.83
N PRO A 106 24.00 -11.38 -13.48
CA PRO A 106 23.51 -11.91 -14.75
C PRO A 106 22.16 -12.63 -14.63
N LYS A 107 21.84 -13.19 -13.45
CA LYS A 107 20.58 -13.93 -13.22
C LYS A 107 19.38 -13.00 -13.00
N SER A 108 19.56 -11.93 -12.24
CA SER A 108 18.48 -10.99 -11.89
C SER A 108 18.43 -9.76 -12.79
N GLY A 109 19.54 -9.42 -13.44
CA GLY A 109 19.67 -8.22 -14.28
C GLY A 109 19.80 -6.92 -13.46
N ILE A 110 19.94 -7.00 -12.14
CA ILE A 110 19.98 -5.84 -11.23
C ILE A 110 21.41 -5.68 -10.66
N PRO A 111 21.94 -4.43 -10.54
CA PRO A 111 23.17 -4.15 -9.81
C PRO A 111 23.02 -4.49 -8.33
N THR A 112 23.82 -5.44 -7.83
CA THR A 112 23.70 -5.95 -6.44
C THR A 112 25.04 -6.00 -5.70
N HIS A 113 26.14 -6.32 -6.38
CA HIS A 113 27.44 -6.55 -5.75
C HIS A 113 28.51 -5.58 -6.27
N HIS A 114 29.66 -5.52 -5.60
CA HIS A 114 30.80 -4.75 -6.11
C HIS A 114 31.43 -5.44 -7.33
N ASP A 115 31.87 -6.70 -7.17
CA ASP A 115 32.55 -7.50 -8.19
C ASP A 115 31.90 -8.89 -8.33
N GLU A 116 32.28 -9.60 -9.39
CA GLU A 116 31.87 -10.98 -9.61
C GLU A 116 32.34 -11.92 -8.50
N GLU A 117 33.52 -11.69 -7.93
CA GLU A 117 34.04 -12.45 -6.79
C GLU A 117 33.14 -12.30 -5.56
N ALA A 118 32.77 -11.05 -5.23
CA ALA A 118 31.85 -10.76 -4.14
C ALA A 118 30.49 -11.42 -4.35
N TRP A 119 30.00 -11.45 -5.59
CA TRP A 119 28.77 -12.15 -5.96
C TRP A 119 28.87 -13.67 -5.81
N LYS A 120 30.01 -14.28 -6.12
CA LYS A 120 30.24 -15.73 -5.92
C LYS A 120 30.37 -16.11 -4.45
N MET A 121 30.96 -15.23 -3.64
CA MET A 121 31.15 -15.43 -2.20
C MET A 121 29.84 -15.31 -1.40
N ASP A 122 28.84 -14.62 -1.92
CA ASP A 122 27.55 -14.43 -1.23
C ASP A 122 26.70 -15.73 -1.24
N THR A 123 26.93 -16.59 -0.24
CA THR A 123 26.20 -17.84 -0.09
C THR A 123 24.71 -17.61 0.20
N ASP A 124 24.36 -16.55 0.91
CA ASP A 124 22.98 -16.28 1.32
C ASP A 124 22.13 -15.85 0.12
N TYR A 125 22.71 -15.03 -0.77
CA TYR A 125 22.08 -14.63 -2.02
C TYR A 125 21.74 -15.81 -2.93
N HIS A 126 22.66 -16.77 -3.05
CA HIS A 126 22.45 -17.96 -3.88
C HIS A 126 21.53 -18.99 -3.21
N LYS A 127 21.71 -19.24 -1.91
CA LYS A 127 20.97 -20.25 -1.15
C LYS A 127 19.50 -19.87 -0.96
N ASN A 128 19.22 -18.61 -0.63
CA ASN A 128 17.85 -18.11 -0.48
C ASN A 128 17.20 -17.74 -1.83
N GLU A 129 17.91 -17.97 -2.93
CA GLU A 129 17.48 -17.67 -4.30
C GLU A 129 16.95 -16.23 -4.47
N VAL A 130 17.57 -15.26 -3.78
CA VAL A 130 17.17 -13.84 -3.79
C VAL A 130 17.14 -13.30 -5.22
N TRP A 131 18.02 -13.81 -6.09
CA TRP A 131 18.05 -13.50 -7.52
C TRP A 131 16.73 -13.81 -8.25
N LYS A 132 15.92 -14.79 -7.82
CA LYS A 132 14.61 -15.09 -8.42
C LYS A 132 13.61 -13.96 -8.12
N ILE A 133 13.58 -13.50 -6.86
CA ILE A 133 12.71 -12.38 -6.45
C ILE A 133 13.14 -11.11 -7.20
N LEU A 134 14.44 -10.83 -7.23
CA LEU A 134 14.97 -9.67 -7.97
C LEU A 134 14.71 -9.75 -9.47
N ARG A 135 14.74 -10.95 -10.06
CA ARG A 135 14.34 -11.16 -11.45
C ARG A 135 12.86 -10.78 -11.65
N LYS A 136 11.96 -11.14 -10.72
CA LYS A 136 10.56 -10.69 -10.75
C LYS A 136 10.44 -9.18 -10.65
N VAL A 137 11.17 -8.53 -9.74
CA VAL A 137 11.21 -7.06 -9.64
C VAL A 137 11.61 -6.45 -10.99
N ASN A 138 12.66 -7.00 -11.60
CA ASN A 138 13.16 -6.54 -12.88
C ASN A 138 12.08 -6.64 -13.97
N THR A 139 11.44 -7.80 -14.11
CA THR A 139 10.42 -8.02 -15.14
C THR A 139 9.17 -7.17 -14.91
N TYR A 140 8.74 -6.97 -13.65
CA TYR A 140 7.59 -6.11 -13.34
C TYR A 140 7.85 -4.63 -13.64
N GLU A 141 9.07 -4.13 -13.36
CA GLU A 141 9.43 -2.75 -13.66
C GLU A 141 9.52 -2.48 -15.17
N HIS A 142 9.99 -3.46 -15.95
CA HIS A 142 10.01 -3.39 -17.41
C HIS A 142 8.60 -3.52 -18.00
N ASP A 143 7.75 -4.35 -17.43
CA ASP A 143 6.37 -4.49 -17.89
C ASP A 143 5.59 -3.17 -17.76
N LEU A 144 5.67 -2.50 -16.61
CA LEU A 144 5.03 -1.21 -16.37
C LEU A 144 5.51 -0.09 -17.33
N ARG A 145 6.72 -0.24 -17.89
CA ARG A 145 7.33 0.73 -18.82
C ARG A 145 7.35 0.25 -20.26
N SER A 146 6.78 -0.92 -20.54
CA SER A 146 6.72 -1.51 -21.88
C SER A 146 5.77 -0.74 -22.81
N GLY A 147 4.84 0.03 -22.25
CA GLY A 147 3.82 0.77 -23.00
C GLY A 147 2.70 -0.11 -23.55
N ARG A 148 2.58 -1.36 -23.07
CA ARG A 148 1.43 -2.20 -23.40
C ARG A 148 0.12 -1.60 -22.88
N GLU A 149 -0.99 -2.09 -23.41
CA GLU A 149 -2.30 -1.82 -22.81
C GLU A 149 -2.40 -2.52 -21.46
N PHE A 150 -3.00 -1.82 -20.50
CA PHE A 150 -3.22 -2.34 -19.15
C PHE A 150 -4.73 -2.51 -18.89
N PRO A 151 -5.37 -3.54 -19.48
CA PRO A 151 -6.79 -3.82 -19.24
C PRO A 151 -7.08 -4.07 -17.75
N GLU A 152 -6.07 -4.49 -16.98
CA GLU A 152 -6.19 -4.71 -15.55
C GLU A 152 -6.47 -3.43 -14.72
N PHE A 153 -6.26 -2.24 -15.30
CA PHE A 153 -6.57 -0.96 -14.64
C PHE A 153 -7.99 -0.47 -14.94
N ASP A 154 -8.75 -1.19 -15.76
CA ASP A 154 -10.18 -0.93 -15.90
C ASP A 154 -10.91 -1.52 -14.69
N PHE A 155 -11.27 -0.64 -13.75
CA PHE A 155 -11.87 -1.06 -12.50
C PHE A 155 -13.39 -1.09 -12.58
N PRO A 156 -14.03 -2.14 -12.02
CA PRO A 156 -15.47 -2.29 -12.04
C PRO A 156 -16.16 -1.17 -11.26
N GLY A 157 -17.35 -0.81 -11.74
CA GLY A 157 -18.20 0.20 -11.12
C GLY A 157 -19.06 -0.34 -9.99
N THR A 158 -20.26 0.23 -9.89
CA THR A 158 -21.29 -0.18 -8.93
C THR A 158 -21.76 -1.60 -9.21
N GLN A 159 -21.95 -2.38 -8.14
CA GLN A 159 -22.50 -3.72 -8.21
C GLN A 159 -23.98 -3.78 -7.85
N GLN A 160 -24.62 -4.87 -8.25
CA GLN A 160 -25.98 -5.16 -7.81
C GLN A 160 -26.00 -5.34 -6.30
N SER A 161 -27.05 -4.82 -5.64
CA SER A 161 -27.16 -4.85 -4.17
C SER A 161 -27.15 -6.27 -3.58
N GLU A 162 -27.45 -7.28 -4.38
CA GLU A 162 -27.49 -8.70 -3.97
C GLU A 162 -26.13 -9.38 -4.09
N ALA A 163 -25.19 -8.80 -4.83
CA ALA A 163 -23.86 -9.38 -5.02
C ALA A 163 -23.01 -9.18 -3.76
N VAL A 164 -22.70 -10.28 -3.06
CA VAL A 164 -21.85 -10.26 -1.87
C VAL A 164 -20.39 -10.37 -2.28
N VAL A 165 -19.57 -9.41 -1.82
CA VAL A 165 -18.13 -9.42 -2.03
C VAL A 165 -17.43 -10.35 -1.04
N ASN A 166 -16.57 -11.22 -1.56
CA ASN A 166 -15.81 -12.16 -0.74
C ASN A 166 -14.40 -11.62 -0.47
N PHE A 167 -14.00 -11.55 0.81
CA PHE A 167 -12.70 -11.02 1.25
C PHE A 167 -11.67 -12.11 1.65
N LEU A 168 -11.88 -13.38 1.30
CA LEU A 168 -10.98 -14.46 1.72
C LEU A 168 -9.56 -14.36 1.12
N ASN A 169 -9.44 -14.00 -0.15
CA ASN A 169 -8.17 -13.80 -0.86
C ASN A 169 -8.34 -12.84 -2.04
N TRP A 170 -7.22 -12.42 -2.66
CA TRP A 170 -7.26 -11.55 -3.84
C TRP A 170 -8.10 -12.14 -4.98
N ASP A 171 -7.95 -13.43 -5.28
CA ASP A 171 -8.63 -14.05 -6.43
C ASP A 171 -10.16 -14.06 -6.28
N THR A 172 -10.67 -14.43 -5.09
CA THR A 172 -12.12 -14.42 -4.83
C THR A 172 -12.66 -13.01 -4.77
N PHE A 173 -11.90 -12.05 -4.23
CA PHE A 173 -12.27 -10.64 -4.23
C PHE A 173 -12.39 -10.11 -5.66
N LEU A 174 -11.37 -10.30 -6.49
CA LEU A 174 -11.35 -9.81 -7.87
C LEU A 174 -12.47 -10.45 -8.71
N TYR A 175 -12.71 -11.76 -8.52
CA TYR A 175 -13.81 -12.47 -9.17
C TYR A 175 -15.17 -11.95 -8.73
N THR A 176 -15.42 -11.85 -7.42
CA THR A 176 -16.72 -11.37 -6.91
C THR A 176 -16.97 -9.91 -7.21
N ARG A 177 -15.92 -9.12 -7.49
CA ARG A 177 -16.01 -7.72 -7.90
C ARG A 177 -16.12 -7.50 -9.41
N ASP A 178 -16.12 -8.57 -10.22
CA ASP A 178 -16.10 -8.50 -11.69
C ASP A 178 -14.92 -7.69 -12.26
N PHE A 179 -13.73 -7.84 -11.65
CA PHE A 179 -12.51 -7.31 -12.25
C PHE A 179 -12.12 -8.10 -13.50
N TYR A 180 -11.26 -7.50 -14.33
CA TYR A 180 -10.61 -8.20 -15.44
C TYR A 180 -9.93 -9.49 -14.95
N SER A 181 -10.02 -10.57 -15.74
CA SER A 181 -9.41 -11.85 -15.42
C SER A 181 -7.88 -11.71 -15.32
N MET A 182 -7.36 -11.85 -14.10
CA MET A 182 -5.92 -11.71 -13.82
C MET A 182 -5.21 -13.05 -14.03
N ASP A 183 -5.03 -13.44 -15.29
CA ASP A 183 -4.45 -14.76 -15.62
C ASP A 183 -2.93 -14.83 -15.38
N SER A 184 -2.24 -13.68 -15.38
CA SER A 184 -0.79 -13.59 -15.21
C SER A 184 -0.38 -12.98 -13.86
N GLU A 185 0.78 -13.40 -13.34
CA GLU A 185 1.38 -12.77 -12.17
C GLU A 185 1.65 -11.26 -12.40
N PHE A 186 1.87 -10.84 -13.65
CA PHE A 186 2.10 -9.45 -14.03
C PHE A 186 0.88 -8.58 -13.78
N HIS A 187 -0.30 -9.04 -14.22
CA HIS A 187 -1.55 -8.32 -14.01
C HIS A 187 -1.85 -8.17 -12.52
N MET A 188 -1.70 -9.27 -11.76
CA MET A 188 -1.90 -9.26 -10.30
C MET A 188 -0.93 -8.30 -9.60
N ALA A 189 0.35 -8.32 -9.95
CA ALA A 189 1.36 -7.44 -9.36
C ALA A 189 1.03 -5.95 -9.62
N ALA A 190 0.66 -5.61 -10.85
CA ALA A 190 0.34 -4.23 -11.24
C ALA A 190 -0.87 -3.68 -10.46
N VAL A 191 -1.96 -4.45 -10.40
CA VAL A 191 -3.22 -4.01 -9.78
C VAL A 191 -3.13 -3.98 -8.25
N THR A 192 -2.61 -5.04 -7.64
CA THR A 192 -2.60 -5.16 -6.18
C THR A 192 -1.75 -4.08 -5.52
N LYS A 193 -0.69 -3.57 -6.18
CA LYS A 193 0.08 -2.44 -5.66
C LYS A 193 -0.80 -1.21 -5.41
N MET A 194 -1.70 -0.87 -6.33
CA MET A 194 -2.58 0.29 -6.19
C MET A 194 -3.78 -0.01 -5.29
N LEU A 195 -4.41 -1.18 -5.45
CA LEU A 195 -5.60 -1.54 -4.70
C LEU A 195 -5.31 -1.92 -3.24
N SER A 196 -4.07 -2.29 -2.90
CA SER A 196 -3.73 -2.70 -1.52
C SER A 196 -4.16 -1.68 -0.47
N TYR A 197 -4.08 -0.38 -0.75
CA TYR A 197 -4.49 0.66 0.20
C TYR A 197 -6.01 0.68 0.47
N PRO A 198 -6.88 0.99 -0.53
CA PRO A 198 -8.32 1.03 -0.29
C PRO A 198 -8.89 -0.34 0.09
N ILE A 199 -8.38 -1.45 -0.46
CA ILE A 199 -8.93 -2.78 -0.19
C ILE A 199 -8.51 -3.30 1.18
N THR A 200 -7.33 -2.95 1.70
CA THR A 200 -6.98 -3.24 3.10
C THR A 200 -7.92 -2.51 4.06
N MET A 201 -8.27 -1.25 3.78
CA MET A 201 -9.26 -0.53 4.59
C MET A 201 -10.63 -1.21 4.53
N ALA A 202 -11.10 -1.54 3.32
CA ALA A 202 -12.39 -2.19 3.12
C ALA A 202 -12.45 -3.57 3.79
N SER A 203 -11.40 -4.37 3.72
CA SER A 203 -11.37 -5.73 4.29
C SER A 203 -11.45 -5.71 5.82
N ILE A 204 -10.88 -4.69 6.48
CA ILE A 204 -10.98 -4.50 7.93
C ILE A 204 -12.40 -4.05 8.31
N LEU A 205 -12.95 -3.08 7.59
CA LEU A 205 -14.22 -2.43 7.91
C LEU A 205 -15.45 -3.27 7.54
N SER A 206 -15.35 -4.10 6.50
CA SER A 206 -16.43 -4.95 5.99
C SER A 206 -17.05 -5.85 7.08
N LEU A 207 -18.36 -6.11 6.96
CA LEU A 207 -19.07 -7.09 7.79
C LEU A 207 -18.47 -8.50 7.65
N TYR A 208 -18.04 -8.86 6.44
CA TYR A 208 -17.44 -10.16 6.10
C TYR A 208 -15.91 -10.11 6.12
N SER A 209 -15.36 -9.34 7.06
CA SER A 209 -13.92 -9.23 7.24
C SER A 209 -13.28 -10.60 7.43
N PRO A 210 -12.13 -10.88 6.79
CA PRO A 210 -11.45 -12.17 6.90
C PRO A 210 -10.74 -12.36 8.25
N TYR A 211 -10.58 -11.29 9.03
CA TYR A 211 -9.90 -11.32 10.33
C TYR A 211 -10.82 -11.87 11.42
N SER A 212 -10.59 -13.14 11.78
CA SER A 212 -11.34 -13.85 12.82
C SER A 212 -10.91 -13.46 14.24
N LEU A 213 -11.80 -13.67 15.22
CA LEU A 213 -11.54 -13.47 16.64
C LEU A 213 -10.54 -14.51 17.17
N LYS A 214 -9.72 -14.12 18.15
CA LYS A 214 -8.91 -15.06 18.94
C LYS A 214 -9.76 -16.17 19.57
N PRO A 215 -9.26 -17.42 19.66
CA PRO A 215 -7.88 -17.86 19.35
C PRO A 215 -7.62 -18.20 17.87
N LYS A 216 -8.66 -18.19 17.01
CA LYS A 216 -8.55 -18.62 15.61
C LYS A 216 -7.95 -17.56 14.69
N GLY A 217 -8.02 -16.28 15.07
CA GLY A 217 -7.44 -15.18 14.30
C GLY A 217 -6.85 -14.06 15.16
N PRO A 218 -6.33 -13.00 14.51
CA PRO A 218 -5.56 -11.95 15.17
C PRO A 218 -6.41 -10.88 15.86
N LEU A 219 -7.74 -10.90 15.69
CA LEU A 219 -8.64 -9.87 16.22
C LEU A 219 -8.88 -10.08 17.73
N THR A 220 -8.69 -9.03 18.53
CA THR A 220 -8.96 -9.06 19.98
C THR A 220 -10.42 -8.69 20.29
N LEU A 221 -10.85 -8.89 21.54
CA LEU A 221 -12.18 -8.47 21.99
C LEU A 221 -12.36 -6.94 21.93
N GLU A 222 -11.32 -6.17 22.23
CA GLU A 222 -11.35 -4.71 22.10
C GLU A 222 -11.35 -4.26 20.63
N GLY A 223 -10.67 -5.02 19.77
CA GLY A 223 -10.77 -4.96 18.30
C GLY A 223 -12.21 -5.10 17.83
N LEU A 224 -12.87 -6.18 18.25
CA LEU A 224 -14.26 -6.47 17.90
C LEU A 224 -15.22 -5.35 18.34
N LYS A 225 -15.07 -4.82 19.56
CA LYS A 225 -15.90 -3.70 20.04
C LYS A 225 -15.72 -2.44 19.19
N SER A 226 -14.49 -2.13 18.78
CA SER A 226 -14.19 -0.95 17.98
C SER A 226 -14.70 -1.10 16.54
N LEU A 227 -14.49 -2.28 15.94
CA LEU A 227 -15.03 -2.59 14.62
C LEU A 227 -16.55 -2.67 14.61
N ALA A 228 -17.18 -3.18 15.65
CA ALA A 228 -18.64 -3.20 15.78
C ALA A 228 -19.23 -1.78 15.83
N ALA A 229 -18.56 -0.85 16.54
CA ALA A 229 -18.95 0.56 16.57
C ALA A 229 -18.87 1.20 15.17
N LEU A 230 -17.77 0.98 14.43
CA LEU A 230 -17.62 1.50 13.07
C LEU A 230 -18.63 0.86 12.09
N ARG A 231 -18.83 -0.46 12.19
CA ARG A 231 -19.77 -1.22 11.35
C ARG A 231 -21.22 -0.82 11.59
N TYR A 232 -21.57 -0.42 12.81
CA TYR A 232 -22.91 0.10 13.13
C TYR A 232 -23.22 1.36 12.32
N THR A 233 -22.23 2.24 12.15
CA THR A 233 -22.35 3.43 11.30
C THR A 233 -22.31 3.07 9.81
N LEU A 234 -21.39 2.19 9.41
CA LEU A 234 -21.14 1.82 8.02
C LEU A 234 -22.27 1.02 7.37
N PHE A 235 -22.96 0.19 8.16
CA PHE A 235 -24.00 -0.71 7.67
C PHE A 235 -25.26 -0.58 8.55
N PRO A 236 -25.98 0.56 8.44
CA PRO A 236 -27.17 0.82 9.26
C PRO A 236 -28.32 -0.09 8.83
N GLN A 237 -28.94 -0.77 9.80
CA GLN A 237 -30.17 -1.57 9.56
C GLN A 237 -31.40 -0.67 9.38
N ASP A 238 -31.50 0.39 10.20
CA ASP A 238 -32.58 1.39 10.14
C ASP A 238 -32.09 2.67 9.43
N ARG A 239 -32.53 2.87 8.19
CA ARG A 239 -32.14 4.00 7.33
C ARG A 239 -32.88 5.31 7.60
N THR A 240 -33.83 5.32 8.54
CA THR A 240 -34.70 6.47 8.85
C THR A 240 -34.13 7.40 9.95
N ARG A 241 -33.01 7.03 10.57
CA ARG A 241 -32.43 7.78 11.68
C ARG A 241 -31.53 8.92 11.18
N SER A 242 -31.87 10.15 11.56
CA SER A 242 -31.23 11.41 11.21
C SER A 242 -29.86 11.69 11.87
N TRP A 243 -29.28 10.75 12.62
CA TRP A 243 -27.97 10.93 13.27
C TRP A 243 -26.76 10.80 12.33
N GLN A 244 -26.98 10.62 11.02
CA GLN A 244 -25.96 10.48 9.97
C GLN A 244 -25.62 11.78 9.23
N ASP A 245 -25.89 12.95 9.83
CA ASP A 245 -25.60 14.24 9.19
C ASP A 245 -24.08 14.47 8.98
N ARG A 246 -23.24 13.86 9.81
CA ARG A 246 -21.78 13.94 9.67
C ARG A 246 -21.25 12.77 8.82
N PRO A 247 -20.46 13.04 7.76
CA PRO A 247 -19.78 11.98 7.03
C PRO A 247 -18.73 11.30 7.91
N MET A 248 -18.56 9.99 7.72
CA MET A 248 -17.48 9.23 8.35
C MET A 248 -16.13 9.75 7.86
N ARG A 249 -15.10 9.82 8.71
CA ARG A 249 -13.77 10.32 8.32
C ARG A 249 -12.72 9.22 8.45
N PHE A 250 -11.99 8.99 7.36
CA PHE A 250 -10.82 8.14 7.33
C PHE A 250 -9.56 8.99 7.29
N PHE A 251 -8.79 8.99 8.37
CA PHE A 251 -7.55 9.73 8.47
C PHE A 251 -6.39 8.86 8.02
N ILE A 252 -5.72 9.25 6.94
CA ILE A 252 -4.51 8.60 6.46
C ILE A 252 -3.32 9.46 6.87
N LEU A 253 -2.57 9.00 7.88
CA LEU A 253 -1.45 9.76 8.42
C LEU A 253 -0.14 9.37 7.73
N GLY A 254 0.71 10.38 7.51
CA GLY A 254 1.98 10.19 6.81
C GLY A 254 1.80 9.89 5.32
N ALA A 255 0.69 10.33 4.73
CA ALA A 255 0.33 10.02 3.35
C ALA A 255 1.41 10.51 2.36
N ARG A 256 1.89 9.59 1.52
CA ARG A 256 2.82 9.81 0.41
C ARG A 256 2.26 9.15 -0.84
N ALA A 257 2.59 7.89 -1.06
CA ALA A 257 2.13 7.12 -2.23
C ALA A 257 0.60 7.05 -2.30
N GLU A 258 -0.07 6.99 -1.15
CA GLU A 258 -1.53 6.93 -0.98
C GLU A 258 -2.22 8.15 -1.58
N SER A 259 -1.62 9.33 -1.37
CA SER A 259 -2.16 10.62 -1.83
C SER A 259 -2.00 10.81 -3.34
N GLN A 260 -1.06 10.10 -3.95
CA GLN A 260 -0.75 10.18 -5.38
C GLN A 260 -1.57 9.20 -6.22
N LEU A 261 -2.25 8.25 -5.56
CA LEU A 261 -3.11 7.30 -6.24
C LEU A 261 -4.24 8.02 -7.00
N PRO A 262 -4.63 7.51 -8.17
CA PRO A 262 -5.77 8.05 -8.88
C PRO A 262 -7.06 7.97 -8.07
N ALA A 263 -7.93 8.97 -8.25
CA ALA A 263 -9.25 9.04 -7.63
C ALA A 263 -10.10 7.78 -7.87
N HIS A 264 -9.99 7.14 -9.03
CA HIS A 264 -10.74 5.93 -9.37
C HIS A 264 -10.32 4.71 -8.54
N ALA A 265 -9.07 4.65 -8.06
CA ALA A 265 -8.62 3.58 -7.16
C ALA A 265 -9.28 3.74 -5.78
N TRP A 266 -9.31 4.97 -5.24
CA TRP A 266 -10.03 5.28 -4.01
C TRP A 266 -11.55 5.11 -4.16
N LYS A 267 -12.10 5.34 -5.35
CA LYS A 267 -13.52 5.13 -5.64
C LYS A 267 -13.97 3.68 -5.42
N GLN A 268 -13.06 2.71 -5.52
CA GLN A 268 -13.36 1.31 -5.17
C GLN A 268 -13.84 1.16 -3.72
N LEU A 269 -13.35 1.99 -2.79
CA LEU A 269 -13.85 2.00 -1.42
C LEU A 269 -15.32 2.44 -1.33
N SER A 270 -15.74 3.39 -2.17
CA SER A 270 -17.14 3.86 -2.24
C SER A 270 -18.08 2.74 -2.69
N PHE A 271 -17.66 1.94 -3.66
CA PHE A 271 -18.46 0.79 -4.12
C PHE A 271 -18.58 -0.32 -3.09
N LEU A 272 -17.60 -0.45 -2.19
CA LEU A 272 -17.63 -1.41 -1.08
C LEU A 272 -18.41 -0.89 0.14
N LEU A 273 -18.64 0.43 0.22
CA LEU A 273 -19.35 1.12 1.30
C LEU A 273 -20.49 2.01 0.74
N PRO A 274 -21.48 1.43 0.03
CA PRO A 274 -22.41 2.16 -0.83
C PRO A 274 -23.36 3.11 -0.09
N ASP A 275 -23.71 2.81 1.16
CA ASP A 275 -24.75 3.54 1.89
C ASP A 275 -24.21 4.69 2.76
N THR A 276 -22.89 4.89 2.80
CA THR A 276 -22.27 5.86 3.71
C THR A 276 -21.50 6.96 3.01
N LYS A 277 -21.74 8.19 3.44
CA LYS A 277 -20.91 9.33 3.05
C LYS A 277 -19.65 9.33 3.88
N PHE A 278 -18.50 9.42 3.23
CA PHE A 278 -17.23 9.50 3.92
C PHE A 278 -16.23 10.47 3.28
N GLU A 279 -15.33 10.95 4.12
CA GLU A 279 -14.22 11.82 3.76
C GLU A 279 -12.91 11.09 4.06
N ILE A 280 -12.04 10.98 3.06
CA ILE A 280 -10.66 10.52 3.26
C ILE A 280 -9.77 11.74 3.45
N VAL A 281 -9.17 11.87 4.62
CA VAL A 281 -8.29 12.99 4.99
C VAL A 281 -6.85 12.50 4.97
N PHE A 282 -6.09 12.90 3.96
CA PHE A 282 -4.66 12.67 3.86
C PHE A 282 -3.92 13.74 4.67
N ILE A 283 -3.11 13.31 5.65
CA ILE A 283 -2.36 14.18 6.54
C ILE A 283 -0.86 13.92 6.37
N GLY A 284 -0.11 14.96 6.04
CA GLY A 284 1.35 14.94 6.06
C GLY A 284 1.98 15.92 5.08
N PRO A 285 3.26 16.29 5.28
CA PRO A 285 3.98 17.26 4.43
C PRO A 285 4.08 16.87 2.96
N GLU A 286 3.99 15.57 2.67
CA GLU A 286 4.12 15.01 1.33
C GLU A 286 2.76 14.61 0.73
N ALA A 287 1.65 15.02 1.35
CA ALA A 287 0.30 14.65 0.92
C ALA A 287 -0.14 15.32 -0.40
N VAL A 288 0.49 16.43 -0.81
CA VAL A 288 0.16 17.15 -2.05
C VAL A 288 1.38 17.21 -2.95
N PHE A 289 1.33 16.48 -4.06
CA PHE A 289 2.36 16.51 -5.10
C PHE A 289 1.88 17.27 -6.33
N ASP A 290 2.59 18.34 -6.69
CA ASP A 290 2.34 19.07 -7.94
C ASP A 290 3.10 18.39 -9.09
N ARG A 291 2.33 17.78 -10.01
CA ARG A 291 2.88 17.07 -11.18
C ARG A 291 3.59 17.98 -12.17
N GLN A 292 3.21 19.25 -12.26
CA GLN A 292 3.83 20.20 -13.21
C GLN A 292 5.20 20.63 -12.69
N LYS A 293 5.28 20.96 -11.40
CA LYS A 293 6.52 21.40 -10.76
C LYS A 293 7.41 20.24 -10.29
N ARG A 294 6.87 19.02 -10.26
CA ARG A 294 7.51 17.81 -9.69
C ARG A 294 7.99 18.02 -8.25
N LEU A 295 7.22 18.78 -7.47
CA LEU A 295 7.55 19.16 -6.10
C LEU A 295 6.34 18.97 -5.19
N TYR A 296 6.60 18.65 -3.93
CA TYR A 296 5.58 18.67 -2.88
C TYR A 296 5.23 20.10 -2.53
N VAL A 297 3.94 20.39 -2.43
CA VAL A 297 3.42 21.72 -2.11
C VAL A 297 2.90 21.70 -0.69
N THR A 298 3.33 22.68 0.11
CA THR A 298 2.79 22.91 1.46
C THR A 298 1.71 23.98 1.39
N SER A 299 0.55 23.71 1.99
CA SER A 299 -0.58 24.63 2.05
C SER A 299 -1.21 24.61 3.43
N HIS A 300 -1.28 25.77 4.08
CA HIS A 300 -1.97 25.91 5.37
C HIS A 300 -3.49 25.70 5.29
N LYS A 301 -4.08 25.75 4.09
CA LYS A 301 -5.50 25.48 3.87
C LYS A 301 -5.70 24.05 3.45
N LYS A 302 -6.71 23.39 4.05
CA LYS A 302 -7.22 22.09 3.63
C LYS A 302 -7.70 22.15 2.17
N ILE A 303 -7.13 21.30 1.31
CA ILE A 303 -7.55 21.19 -0.09
C ILE A 303 -8.54 20.04 -0.20
N THR A 304 -9.80 20.31 -0.50
CA THR A 304 -10.83 19.27 -0.65
C THR A 304 -11.21 19.10 -2.11
N LYS A 305 -11.19 17.85 -2.57
CA LYS A 305 -11.60 17.41 -3.91
C LYS A 305 -12.79 16.47 -3.73
N ARG A 306 -13.97 16.90 -4.14
CA ARG A 306 -15.16 16.05 -4.13
C ARG A 306 -15.15 15.17 -5.38
N ILE A 307 -15.09 13.85 -5.19
CA ILE A 307 -15.11 12.88 -6.30
C ILE A 307 -16.55 12.50 -6.63
N ASP A 308 -17.35 12.22 -5.60
CA ASP A 308 -18.73 11.79 -5.74
C ASP A 308 -19.63 12.48 -4.71
N ARG A 309 -20.93 12.17 -4.74
CA ARG A 309 -21.87 12.59 -3.71
C ARG A 309 -21.51 12.01 -2.34
N GLU A 310 -21.05 10.77 -2.33
CA GLU A 310 -20.69 9.98 -1.15
C GLU A 310 -19.25 10.20 -0.68
N MET A 311 -18.29 10.34 -1.60
CA MET A 311 -16.87 10.37 -1.29
C MET A 311 -16.21 11.74 -1.58
N SER A 312 -15.47 12.24 -0.60
CA SER A 312 -14.58 13.40 -0.73
C SER A 312 -13.15 13.08 -0.29
N LEU A 313 -12.16 13.64 -0.98
CA LEU A 313 -10.75 13.54 -0.61
C LEU A 313 -10.26 14.89 -0.13
N SER A 314 -9.63 14.93 1.03
CA SER A 314 -9.10 16.13 1.62
C SER A 314 -7.62 15.97 1.93
N PHE A 315 -6.84 17.00 1.61
CA PHE A 315 -5.39 17.00 1.78
C PHE A 315 -4.98 18.09 2.76
N CYS A 316 -4.28 17.69 3.82
CA CYS A 316 -3.71 18.55 4.83
C CYS A 316 -2.19 18.33 4.87
N THR A 317 -1.41 19.40 4.66
CA THR A 317 0.04 19.27 4.50
C THR A 317 0.82 19.36 5.81
N ASP A 318 0.17 19.63 6.92
CA ASP A 318 0.83 19.70 8.22
C ASP A 318 0.91 18.34 8.92
N TYR A 319 1.73 18.26 9.96
CA TYR A 319 1.84 17.05 10.78
C TYR A 319 0.60 16.88 11.68
N PHE A 320 0.27 15.62 12.00
CA PHE A 320 -0.89 15.30 12.82
C PHE A 320 -0.88 16.00 14.19
N HIS A 321 0.25 16.00 14.91
CA HIS A 321 0.33 16.65 16.23
C HIS A 321 0.03 18.15 16.15
N VAL A 322 0.48 18.85 15.10
CA VAL A 322 0.18 20.27 14.89
C VAL A 322 -1.32 20.48 14.68
N LEU A 323 -1.93 19.68 13.81
CA LEU A 323 -3.37 19.77 13.52
C LEU A 323 -4.24 19.38 14.73
N ASN A 324 -3.76 18.45 15.54
CA ASN A 324 -4.43 18.04 16.77
C ASN A 324 -4.38 19.14 17.84
N ASP A 325 -3.21 19.79 17.99
CA ASP A 325 -3.03 20.91 18.94
C ASP A 325 -3.87 22.13 18.54
N MET A 326 -4.04 22.38 17.23
CA MET A 326 -4.95 23.41 16.70
C MET A 326 -6.43 23.04 16.83
N GLN A 327 -6.75 21.80 17.19
CA GLN A 327 -8.11 21.27 17.31
C GLN A 327 -8.92 21.29 16.00
N ASP A 328 -8.25 21.32 14.83
CA ASP A 328 -8.89 21.45 13.51
C ASP A 328 -9.88 20.32 13.20
N PHE A 329 -9.65 19.12 13.74
CA PHE A 329 -10.48 17.94 13.49
C PHE A 329 -11.39 17.54 14.65
N MET A 330 -11.34 18.26 15.78
CA MET A 330 -12.19 17.99 16.92
C MET A 330 -13.66 18.37 16.63
N PRO A 331 -14.64 17.64 17.18
CA PRO A 331 -14.49 16.47 18.04
C PRO A 331 -14.20 15.18 17.25
N TYR A 332 -13.39 14.30 17.85
CA TYR A 332 -13.18 12.92 17.38
C TYR A 332 -14.29 12.01 17.92
N ASP A 333 -14.81 11.15 17.06
CA ASP A 333 -15.84 10.18 17.40
C ASP A 333 -15.38 8.77 17.00
N PRO A 334 -15.18 7.84 17.97
CA PRO A 334 -14.81 6.45 17.68
C PRO A 334 -15.80 5.66 16.80
N TYR A 335 -17.02 6.17 16.58
CA TYR A 335 -18.02 5.56 15.69
C TYR A 335 -17.95 6.09 14.25
N LEU A 336 -17.37 7.28 14.05
CA LEU A 336 -17.31 7.97 12.75
C LEU A 336 -15.88 8.19 12.25
N ASP A 337 -14.88 8.08 13.12
CA ASP A 337 -13.50 8.40 12.80
C ASP A 337 -12.60 7.18 12.97
N CYS A 338 -11.77 6.91 11.95
CA CYS A 338 -10.81 5.82 11.94
C CYS A 338 -9.48 6.28 11.32
N PHE A 339 -8.37 5.81 11.87
CA PHE A 339 -7.02 6.17 11.44
C PHE A 339 -6.33 4.99 10.76
N PHE A 340 -5.67 5.28 9.64
CA PHE A 340 -4.84 4.34 8.90
C PHE A 340 -3.43 4.94 8.73
N LEU A 341 -2.42 4.15 9.10
CA LEU A 341 -1.02 4.49 8.94
C LEU A 341 -0.42 3.47 7.99
N PHE A 342 -0.15 3.87 6.76
CA PHE A 342 0.50 3.01 5.79
C PHE A 342 2.02 3.18 5.90
N HIS A 343 2.71 2.10 6.26
CA HIS A 343 4.17 2.04 6.41
C HIS A 343 4.79 3.21 7.21
N PRO A 344 4.27 3.55 8.42
CA PRO A 344 4.72 4.73 9.15
C PRO A 344 6.17 4.64 9.65
N GLY A 345 6.69 3.42 9.84
CA GLY A 345 8.01 3.18 10.43
C GLY A 345 8.11 3.74 11.85
N LEU A 346 7.19 3.37 12.73
CA LEU A 346 7.08 3.94 14.09
C LEU A 346 8.36 3.75 14.91
N GLY A 347 8.95 2.56 14.81
CA GLY A 347 10.20 2.15 15.46
C GLY A 347 11.44 2.44 14.62
N ALA A 348 11.32 3.06 13.45
CA ALA A 348 12.46 3.41 12.61
C ALA A 348 13.21 4.62 13.24
N PRO A 349 14.55 4.57 13.37
CA PRO A 349 15.33 5.63 14.02
C PRO A 349 15.11 7.03 13.43
N GLU A 350 14.80 7.11 12.14
CA GLU A 350 14.58 8.37 11.42
C GLU A 350 13.24 9.04 11.75
N ALA A 351 12.19 8.24 11.98
CA ALA A 351 10.82 8.72 12.14
C ALA A 351 10.33 8.69 13.60
N MET A 352 11.01 7.93 14.47
CA MET A 352 10.64 7.72 15.87
C MET A 352 10.36 9.02 16.63
N ASN A 353 11.19 10.04 16.45
CA ASN A 353 11.06 11.33 17.14
C ASN A 353 9.77 12.09 16.76
N GLN A 354 9.30 11.92 15.52
CA GLN A 354 8.07 12.57 15.04
C GLN A 354 6.83 11.81 15.53
N TRP A 355 6.91 10.49 15.55
CA TRP A 355 5.83 9.63 16.03
C TRP A 355 5.65 9.70 17.54
N GLU A 356 6.74 9.87 18.31
CA GLU A 356 6.66 10.06 19.75
C GLU A 356 5.82 11.27 20.16
N LYS A 357 5.79 12.33 19.33
CA LYS A 357 4.91 13.49 19.52
C LYS A 357 3.47 13.25 19.07
N SER A 358 3.27 12.44 18.03
CA SER A 358 1.98 12.27 17.36
C SER A 358 1.13 11.14 17.99
N VAL A 359 1.77 10.08 18.49
CA VAL A 359 1.09 8.92 19.10
C VAL A 359 0.29 9.28 20.36
N PRO A 360 0.75 10.16 21.28
CA PRO A 360 -0.07 10.58 22.41
C PRO A 360 -1.42 11.19 21.99
N GLY A 361 -1.41 12.13 21.04
CA GLY A 361 -2.65 12.72 20.49
C GLY A 361 -3.53 11.67 19.81
N LEU A 362 -2.94 10.69 19.12
CA LEU A 362 -3.67 9.56 18.53
C LEU A 362 -4.38 8.71 19.61
N LEU A 363 -3.69 8.40 20.71
CA LEU A 363 -4.27 7.63 21.81
C LEU A 363 -5.39 8.42 22.51
N GLU A 364 -5.29 9.74 22.60
CA GLU A 364 -6.34 10.61 23.15
C GLU A 364 -7.64 10.57 22.33
N THR A 365 -7.55 10.37 21.01
CA THR A 365 -8.75 10.26 20.15
C THR A 365 -9.64 9.07 20.51
N LYS A 366 -9.08 8.01 21.09
CA LYS A 366 -9.76 6.72 21.37
C LYS A 366 -10.37 6.05 20.13
N CYS A 367 -10.04 6.53 18.93
CA CYS A 367 -10.45 5.95 17.66
C CYS A 367 -9.64 4.69 17.35
N ALA A 368 -10.16 3.86 16.44
CA ALA A 368 -9.41 2.72 15.94
C ALA A 368 -8.26 3.19 15.03
N ILE A 369 -7.07 2.63 15.26
CA ILE A 369 -5.86 2.94 14.50
C ILE A 369 -5.32 1.64 13.90
N PHE A 370 -5.18 1.58 12.58
CA PHE A 370 -4.61 0.44 11.87
C PHE A 370 -3.28 0.83 11.21
N VAL A 371 -2.29 -0.04 11.34
CA VAL A 371 -0.94 0.18 10.85
C VAL A 371 -0.54 -0.95 9.91
N THR A 372 0.02 -0.60 8.75
CA THR A 372 0.61 -1.57 7.83
C THR A 372 2.13 -1.49 7.80
N GLY A 373 2.78 -2.61 7.45
CA GLY A 373 4.24 -2.71 7.35
C GLY A 373 4.71 -3.41 6.08
N PHE A 374 5.98 -3.16 5.70
CA PHE A 374 6.64 -3.81 4.56
C PHE A 374 7.04 -5.25 4.84
N HIS A 375 7.48 -5.50 6.08
CA HIS A 375 8.09 -6.75 6.52
C HIS A 375 7.62 -7.14 7.90
N LYS A 376 7.70 -8.45 8.18
CA LYS A 376 7.48 -8.98 9.52
C LYS A 376 8.46 -8.39 10.55
N ALA A 377 9.74 -8.27 10.19
CA ALA A 377 10.75 -7.71 11.09
C ALA A 377 10.52 -6.23 11.41
N ASP A 378 10.19 -5.41 10.40
CA ASP A 378 9.89 -4.00 10.62
C ASP A 378 8.59 -3.81 11.40
N SER A 379 7.54 -4.58 11.07
CA SER A 379 6.30 -4.56 11.83
C SER A 379 6.49 -4.97 13.29
N GLN A 380 7.38 -5.92 13.57
CA GLN A 380 7.71 -6.32 14.94
C GLN A 380 8.47 -5.21 15.67
N ARG A 381 9.42 -4.54 15.01
CA ARG A 381 10.14 -3.40 15.59
C ARG A 381 9.18 -2.27 15.97
N ASP A 382 8.24 -1.95 15.08
CA ASP A 382 7.20 -0.94 15.32
C ASP A 382 6.28 -1.36 16.48
N TRP A 383 5.91 -2.63 16.53
CA TRP A 383 5.09 -3.21 17.60
C TRP A 383 5.76 -3.15 18.97
N ASP A 384 7.03 -3.58 19.06
CA ASP A 384 7.80 -3.61 20.29
C ASP A 384 8.05 -2.17 20.80
N TRP A 385 8.34 -1.23 19.90
CA TRP A 385 8.49 0.17 20.24
C TRP A 385 7.20 0.76 20.85
N LEU A 386 6.04 0.45 20.25
CA LEU A 386 4.72 0.89 20.74
C LEU A 386 4.43 0.35 22.13
N HIS A 387 4.70 -0.94 22.37
CA HIS A 387 4.47 -1.58 23.66
C HIS A 387 5.40 -1.04 24.74
N ASN A 388 6.69 -0.88 24.41
CA ASN A 388 7.69 -0.38 25.35
C ASN A 388 7.40 1.07 25.81
N LYS A 389 6.89 1.94 24.93
CA LYS A 389 6.62 3.35 25.28
C LYS A 389 5.20 3.61 25.77
N PHE A 390 4.20 2.92 25.22
CA PHE A 390 2.79 3.27 25.41
C PHE A 390 1.91 2.12 25.87
N GLY A 391 2.47 0.95 26.22
CA GLY A 391 1.72 -0.25 26.64
C GLY A 391 0.64 0.00 27.69
N ASP A 392 0.91 0.90 28.63
CA ASP A 392 -0.04 1.23 29.71
C ASP A 392 -1.29 1.97 29.21
N LYS A 393 -1.18 2.69 28.09
CA LYS A 393 -2.22 3.58 27.54
C LYS A 393 -2.91 3.02 26.29
N LEU A 394 -2.42 1.90 25.74
CA LEU A 394 -2.94 1.32 24.50
C LEU A 394 -3.75 0.04 24.77
N ASP A 395 -4.83 -0.13 24.01
CA ASP A 395 -5.50 -1.42 23.83
C ASP A 395 -5.16 -1.95 22.44
N VAL A 396 -4.79 -3.23 22.36
CA VAL A 396 -4.56 -3.91 21.08
C VAL A 396 -5.91 -4.23 20.44
N LEU A 397 -6.09 -3.84 19.17
CA LEU A 397 -7.26 -4.21 18.36
C LEU A 397 -6.99 -5.44 17.50
N LEU A 398 -5.83 -5.46 16.85
CA LEU A 398 -5.41 -6.51 15.94
C LEU A 398 -3.94 -6.79 16.18
N GLU A 399 -3.59 -8.04 16.45
CA GLU A 399 -2.19 -8.44 16.58
C GLU A 399 -1.46 -8.42 15.25
N PRO A 400 -0.11 -8.30 15.27
CA PRO A 400 0.72 -8.39 14.09
C PRO A 400 0.43 -9.66 13.30
N SER A 401 -0.10 -9.47 12.10
CA SER A 401 -0.49 -10.56 11.21
C SER A 401 -0.23 -10.17 9.76
N THR A 402 -0.18 -11.18 8.89
CA THR A 402 -0.08 -10.96 7.46
C THR A 402 -1.35 -10.32 6.93
N ASN A 403 -1.21 -9.24 6.16
CA ASN A 403 -2.33 -8.64 5.46
C ASN A 403 -2.72 -9.52 4.26
N ILE A 404 -3.98 -9.94 4.20
CA ILE A 404 -4.51 -10.74 3.10
C ILE A 404 -4.51 -9.94 1.80
N PHE A 405 -4.73 -8.62 1.89
CA PHE A 405 -4.75 -7.69 0.76
C PHE A 405 -3.46 -6.89 0.61
N GLY A 406 -2.33 -7.47 1.01
CA GLY A 406 -1.00 -6.94 0.71
C GLY A 406 -0.70 -6.98 -0.79
N SER A 407 0.23 -6.12 -1.25
CA SER A 407 0.65 -6.12 -2.65
C SER A 407 1.44 -7.38 -2.98
N THR A 408 1.11 -8.01 -4.11
CA THR A 408 1.88 -9.17 -4.60
C THR A 408 3.16 -8.74 -5.32
N LYS A 409 3.23 -7.49 -5.79
CA LYS A 409 4.40 -6.93 -6.48
C LYS A 409 5.59 -6.81 -5.52
N TRP A 410 6.68 -7.42 -5.90
CA TRP A 410 7.97 -7.24 -5.25
C TRP A 410 8.64 -5.94 -5.69
N GLU A 411 9.20 -5.24 -4.72
CA GLU A 411 10.09 -4.10 -4.93
C GLU A 411 11.41 -4.31 -4.19
N LEU A 412 12.36 -3.42 -4.43
CA LEU A 412 13.68 -3.46 -3.82
C LEU A 412 14.03 -2.11 -3.23
N ASN A 413 14.85 -2.14 -2.18
CA ASN A 413 15.45 -0.96 -1.60
C ASN A 413 16.61 -0.46 -2.47
N ASP A 414 16.56 0.81 -2.90
CA ASP A 414 17.59 1.38 -3.78
C ASP A 414 18.97 1.50 -3.12
N LEU A 415 19.04 1.57 -1.78
CA LEU A 415 20.31 1.62 -1.04
C LEU A 415 20.90 0.22 -0.78
N ALA A 416 20.02 -0.77 -0.66
CA ALA A 416 20.37 -2.16 -0.42
C ALA A 416 19.55 -3.08 -1.34
N PRO A 417 19.97 -3.27 -2.60
CA PRO A 417 19.17 -3.95 -3.62
C PRO A 417 18.85 -5.41 -3.30
N THR A 418 19.59 -6.05 -2.40
CA THR A 418 19.31 -7.41 -1.92
C THR A 418 18.12 -7.47 -0.97
N GLU A 419 17.75 -6.35 -0.35
CA GLU A 419 16.56 -6.23 0.48
C GLU A 419 15.35 -5.95 -0.41
N THR A 420 14.51 -6.97 -0.57
CA THR A 420 13.26 -6.89 -1.35
C THR A 420 12.06 -6.84 -0.44
N TYR A 421 11.08 -6.00 -0.74
CA TYR A 421 9.88 -5.81 0.07
C TYR A 421 8.59 -5.80 -0.75
N GLN A 422 7.46 -5.96 -0.05
CA GLN A 422 6.11 -5.83 -0.61
C GLN A 422 5.36 -4.74 0.16
N PHE A 423 4.57 -3.94 -0.55
CA PHE A 423 3.72 -2.96 0.11
C PHE A 423 2.61 -3.63 0.89
N ASN A 424 2.32 -3.09 2.08
CA ASN A 424 1.18 -3.49 2.90
C ASN A 424 1.18 -4.99 3.26
N GLN A 425 2.35 -5.60 3.46
CA GLN A 425 2.46 -7.03 3.73
C GLN A 425 1.98 -7.42 5.12
N GLN A 426 2.24 -6.58 6.12
CA GLN A 426 1.83 -6.80 7.51
C GLN A 426 0.75 -5.81 7.93
N LEU A 427 -0.05 -6.20 8.91
CA LEU A 427 -1.11 -5.39 9.49
C LEU A 427 -1.19 -5.65 11.00
N PHE A 428 -1.34 -4.57 11.77
CA PHE A 428 -1.75 -4.62 13.17
C PHE A 428 -2.62 -3.40 13.49
N GLY A 429 -3.22 -3.37 14.67
CA GLY A 429 -4.09 -2.26 15.07
C GLY A 429 -4.16 -2.07 16.57
N PHE A 430 -4.34 -0.82 16.99
CA PHE A 430 -4.41 -0.41 18.39
C PHE A 430 -5.38 0.76 18.55
N ARG A 431 -5.71 1.09 19.80
CA ARG A 431 -6.43 2.31 20.17
C ARG A 431 -5.96 2.80 21.54
N GLY A 432 -6.31 4.02 21.92
CA GLY A 432 -6.17 4.46 23.31
C GLY A 432 -7.17 3.81 24.26
N LYS A 433 -6.75 3.57 25.50
CA LYS A 433 -7.61 3.06 26.57
C LYS A 433 -8.74 4.03 26.91
N ARG A 434 -9.95 3.49 27.10
CA ARG A 434 -11.13 4.29 27.48
C ARG A 434 -11.16 4.67 28.96
N TYR A 435 -10.57 3.83 29.82
CA TYR A 435 -10.47 4.05 31.26
C TYR A 435 -9.02 4.43 31.62
N HIS A 436 -8.86 5.39 32.52
CA HIS A 436 -7.56 5.59 33.17
C HIS A 436 -7.25 4.29 33.92
N ALA A 437 -6.03 3.75 33.77
CA ALA A 437 -5.60 2.64 34.60
C ALA A 437 -5.70 3.11 36.06
N ILE A 438 -6.70 2.61 36.78
CA ILE A 438 -6.76 2.78 38.22
C ILE A 438 -5.53 2.02 38.72
N ARG A 439 -4.54 2.75 39.24
CA ARG A 439 -3.42 2.14 39.95
C ARG A 439 -4.03 1.37 41.12
N GLN A 440 -4.05 0.05 41.03
CA GLN A 440 -4.33 -0.83 42.16
C GLN A 440 -3.11 -0.91 43.07
#